data_AF-H8PFF4-F1
#
_entry.id   AF-H8PFF4-F1
#
_cell.length_a   1.000
_cell.length_b   1.000
_cell.length_c   1.000
_cell.angle_alpha   90.00
_cell.angle_beta   90.00
_cell.angle_gamma   90.00
#
_symmetry.space_group_name_H-M   'P 1'
#
loop_
_entity.id
_entity.type
_entity.pdbx_description
1 polymer ?
#
loop_
_entity_poly.entity_id
_entity_poly.type
_entity_poly.pdbx_seq_one_letter_code
_entity_poly.pdbx_strand_id
1 'polypeptide(L)' 'MEALVYTFLLVSTLGIIFFAIFFREPPKVPPVFFEWIS' A
#
# COMPACT_ATOMS: atom_id res chain seq x y z
N MET A 1 -0.63 8.16 -30.02
CA MET A 1 0.33 7.29 -29.29
C MET A 1 0.53 7.79 -27.87
N GLU A 2 0.77 9.09 -27.65
CA GLU A 2 1.01 9.66 -26.32
C GLU A 2 -0.13 9.47 -25.31
N ALA A 3 -1.40 9.61 -25.73
CA ALA A 3 -2.54 9.36 -24.86
C ALA A 3 -2.56 7.92 -24.27
N LEU A 4 -2.09 6.93 -25.03
CA LEU A 4 -1.98 5.55 -24.53
C LEU A 4 -0.86 5.43 -23.49
N VAL A 5 0.27 6.10 -23.72
CA VAL A 5 1.39 6.12 -22.77
C VAL A 5 0.95 6.77 -21.45
N TYR A 6 0.30 7.93 -21.49
CA TYR A 6 -0.16 8.61 -20.28
C TYR A 6 -1.23 7.81 -19.53
N THR A 7 -2.16 7.19 -20.27
CA THR A 7 -3.18 6.33 -19.64
C THR A 7 -2.54 5.10 -19.00
N PHE A 8 -1.57 4.48 -19.67
CA PHE A 8 -0.83 3.34 -19.12
C PHE A 8 -0.05 3.72 -17.86
N LEU A 9 0.66 4.84 -17.88
CA LEU A 9 1.40 5.34 -16.71
C LEU A 9 0.46 5.66 -15.55
N LEU A 10 -0.69 6.28 -15.82
CA LEU A 10 -1.70 6.59 -14.81
C LEU A 10 -2.30 5.31 -14.20
N VAL A 11 -2.77 4.38 -15.04
CA VAL A 11 -3.43 3.16 -14.58
C VAL A 11 -2.46 2.24 -13.85
N SER A 12 -1.22 2.10 -14.34
CA SER A 12 -0.19 1.30 -13.66
C SER A 12 0.18 1.89 -12.30
N THR A 13 0.35 3.21 -12.20
CA THR A 13 0.65 3.88 -10.93
C THR A 13 -0.50 3.72 -9.92
N LEU A 14 -1.74 3.92 -10.37
CA LEU A 14 -2.92 3.70 -9.51
C LEU A 14 -3.06 2.24 -9.08
N GLY A 15 -2.79 1.29 -9.97
CA GLY A 15 -2.77 -0.14 -9.65
C GLY A 15 -1.74 -0.47 -8.57
N ILE A 16 -0.50 0.03 -8.69
CA ILE A 16 0.55 -0.18 -7.69
C ILE A 16 0.14 0.38 -6.32
N ILE A 17 -0.42 1.60 -6.27
CA ILE A 17 -0.89 2.21 -5.02
C ILE A 17 -2.02 1.38 -4.40
N PHE A 18 -2.97 0.90 -5.20
CA PHE A 18 -4.04 0.02 -4.74
C PHE A 18 -3.48 -1.25 -4.08
N PHE A 19 -2.56 -1.95 -4.76
CA PHE A 19 -1.94 -3.15 -4.20
C PHE A 19 -1.11 -2.84 -2.94
N ALA A 20 -0.37 -1.73 -2.92
CA ALA A 20 0.45 -1.33 -1.77
C ALA A 20 -0.39 -1.01 -0.52
N ILE A 21 -1.65 -0.57 -0.67
CA ILE A 21 -2.52 -0.29 0.47
C ILE A 21 -3.21 -1.57 0.98
N PHE A 22 -3.79 -2.37 0.07
CA PHE A 22 -4.61 -3.52 0.46
C PHE A 22 -3.81 -4.80 0.74
N PHE A 23 -2.63 -4.96 0.12
CA PHE A 23 -1.82 -6.17 0.23
C PHE A 23 -0.47 -5.95 0.92
N ARG A 24 -0.30 -4.83 1.63
CA ARG A 24 0.86 -4.67 2.53
C ARG A 24 0.73 -5.58 3.74
N GLU A 25 1.87 -5.91 4.34
CA GLU A 25 1.91 -6.59 5.63
C GLU A 25 1.13 -5.77 6.68
N PRO A 26 0.19 -6.38 7.42
CA PRO A 26 -0.51 -5.66 8.48
C PRO A 26 0.47 -5.26 9.58
N PRO A 27 0.29 -4.09 10.21
CA PRO A 27 1.13 -3.69 11.32
C PRO A 27 1.00 -4.69 12.47
N LYS A 28 2.14 -5.22 12.93
CA LYS A 28 2.19 -6.08 14.11
C LYS A 28 2.30 -5.21 15.36
N VAL A 29 1.40 -5.42 16.31
CA VAL A 29 1.51 -4.78 17.64
C VAL A 29 2.62 -5.51 18.41
N PRO A 30 3.66 -4.81 18.88
CA PRO A 30 4.73 -5.45 19.63
C PRO A 30 4.23 -5.88 21.02
N PRO A 31 4.67 -7.02 21.57
CA PRO A 31 4.18 -7.55 22.84
C PRO A 31 4.46 -6.61 24.03
N VAL A 32 5.55 -5.84 23.97
CA VAL A 32 5.88 -4.82 24.99
C VAL A 32 4.80 -3.75 25.14
N PHE A 33 4.01 -3.47 24.09
CA PHE A 33 2.90 -2.50 24.18
C PHE A 33 1.83 -2.94 25.18
N PHE A 34 1.59 -4.26 25.31
CA PHE A 34 0.65 -4.79 26.28
C PHE A 34 1.21 -4.79 27.71
N GLU A 35 2.54 -4.86 27.86
CA GLU A 35 3.23 -4.83 29.16
C GLU A 35 3.17 -3.45 29.84
N TRP A 36 3.10 -2.37 29.06
CA TRP A 36 2.92 -1.01 29.62
C TRP A 36 1.48 -0.66 30.00
N ILE A 37 0.51 -1.51 29.63
CA ILE A 37 -0.92 -1.30 29.86
C ILE A 37 -1.42 -2.15 31.04
N SER A 38 -0.67 -3.17 31.46
CA SER A 38 -0.91 -3.96 32.68
C SER A 38 -0.19 -3.37 33.89
#